data_AF-A0A9E2U8P4-F1
#
_entry.id   AF-A0A9E2U8P4-F1
#
_cell.length_a   1.000
_cell.length_b   1.000
_cell.length_c   1.000
_cell.angle_alpha   90.00
_cell.angle_beta   90.00
_cell.angle_gamma   90.00
#
_symmetry.space_group_name_H-M   'P 1'
#
loop_
_entity.id
_entity.type
_entity.pdbx_description
1 polymer ?
#
loop_
_entity_poly.entity_id
_entity_poly.type
_entity_poly.pdbx_seq_one_letter_code
_entity_poly.pdbx_strand_id
1 'polypeptide(L)'
;MIIHGDITKRHFFEMDYEVGYGKPPRHTRFKKGEPSANPRGRPRTNMAALLVEGLNKKVVVTEDGRRRKITVREAIVKQLINQSATADLRATKMLLDMIKDAEKQAGTAPAPEPSAPFTAADEEVVEQLIERLRHQILAETKAQKPE
;
A
#
# COMPACT_ATOMS: atom_id res chain seq x y z
N MET A 1 -69.78 -52.76 33.24
CA MET A 1 -69.19 -51.54 33.82
C MET A 1 -67.91 -51.24 33.06
N ILE A 2 -67.93 -50.30 32.13
CA ILE A 2 -66.80 -49.96 31.25
C ILE A 2 -66.05 -48.81 31.93
N ILE A 3 -64.87 -49.07 32.48
CA ILE A 3 -64.00 -48.02 33.02
C ILE A 3 -63.13 -47.53 31.85
N HIS A 4 -63.36 -46.28 31.46
CA HIS A 4 -62.57 -45.56 30.46
C HIS A 4 -61.23 -45.16 31.08
N GLY A 5 -60.14 -45.78 30.63
CA GLY A 5 -58.77 -45.38 30.98
C GLY A 5 -58.16 -44.57 29.85
N ASP A 6 -57.90 -43.29 30.10
CA ASP A 6 -57.26 -42.32 29.21
C ASP A 6 -55.87 -42.79 28.73
N ILE A 7 -55.73 -43.03 27.43
CA ILE A 7 -54.45 -43.34 26.76
C ILE A 7 -53.96 -42.08 26.04
N THR A 8 -53.34 -41.16 26.77
CA THR A 8 -52.61 -40.02 26.19
C THR A 8 -51.22 -39.87 26.80
N LYS A 9 -50.37 -40.89 26.61
CA LYS A 9 -48.90 -40.72 26.63
C LYS A 9 -48.34 -41.18 25.30
N ARG A 10 -48.17 -40.23 24.37
CA ARG A 10 -47.36 -40.44 23.16
C ARG A 10 -45.90 -40.54 23.60
N HIS A 11 -45.41 -41.75 23.83
CA HIS A 11 -43.97 -42.03 23.85
C HIS A 11 -43.45 -41.84 22.42
N PHE A 12 -42.91 -40.65 22.13
CA PHE A 12 -42.07 -40.46 20.96
C PHE A 12 -40.75 -41.21 21.20
N PHE A 13 -40.59 -42.33 20.50
CA PHE A 13 -39.36 -43.10 20.43
C PHE A 13 -38.21 -42.19 19.91
N GLU A 14 -37.27 -41.82 20.77
CA GLU A 14 -35.94 -41.39 20.33
C GLU A 14 -35.23 -42.62 19.79
N MET A 15 -35.34 -42.84 18.47
CA MET A 15 -34.52 -43.84 17.79
C MET A 15 -33.10 -43.30 17.65
N ASP A 16 -32.13 -44.08 18.16
CA ASP A 16 -30.70 -43.82 18.09
C ASP A 16 -30.27 -43.45 16.66
N TYR A 17 -29.99 -42.17 16.45
CA TYR A 17 -29.56 -41.68 15.15
C TYR A 17 -28.08 -42.06 14.92
N GLU A 18 -27.85 -43.13 14.15
CA GLU A 18 -26.50 -43.56 13.79
C GLU A 18 -25.80 -42.55 12.88
N VAL A 19 -24.66 -42.03 13.35
CA VAL A 19 -23.80 -41.08 12.63
C VAL A 19 -22.87 -41.84 11.69
N GLY A 20 -22.73 -41.38 10.45
CA GLY A 20 -21.91 -42.05 9.42
C GLY A 20 -21.70 -41.18 8.17
N TYR A 21 -21.17 -41.76 7.10
CA TYR A 21 -20.94 -41.03 5.85
C TYR A 21 -22.26 -40.44 5.31
N GLY A 22 -22.29 -39.12 5.07
CA GLY A 22 -23.50 -38.40 4.66
C GLY A 22 -24.58 -38.25 5.75
N LYS A 23 -24.31 -38.67 6.99
CA LYS A 23 -25.24 -38.68 8.13
C LYS A 23 -24.69 -37.84 9.30
N PRO A 24 -24.68 -36.49 9.20
CA PRO A 24 -24.12 -35.63 10.24
C PRO A 24 -24.94 -35.67 11.54
N PRO A 25 -24.33 -35.52 12.73
CA PRO A 25 -25.05 -35.56 14.01
C PRO A 25 -26.20 -34.55 14.09
N ARG A 26 -27.38 -34.98 14.56
CA ARG A 26 -28.59 -34.15 14.58
C ARG A 26 -28.44 -32.83 15.34
N HIS A 27 -27.73 -32.84 16.47
CA HIS A 27 -27.52 -31.67 17.32
C HIS A 27 -26.65 -30.58 16.68
N THR A 28 -25.89 -30.91 15.63
CA THR A 28 -25.02 -29.95 14.91
C THR A 28 -25.63 -29.39 13.63
N ARG A 29 -26.81 -29.88 13.22
CA ARG A 29 -27.45 -29.46 11.96
C ARG A 29 -28.07 -28.08 12.11
N PHE A 30 -28.00 -27.29 11.04
CA PHE A 30 -28.81 -26.09 10.93
C PHE A 30 -30.29 -26.45 10.97
N LYS A 31 -31.06 -25.80 11.85
CA LYS A 31 -32.50 -26.06 11.95
C LYS A 31 -33.24 -25.28 10.88
N LYS A 32 -34.21 -25.93 10.24
CA LYS A 32 -35.05 -25.32 9.21
C LYS A 32 -35.88 -24.20 9.84
N GLY A 33 -35.73 -22.98 9.32
CA GLY A 33 -36.47 -21.79 9.80
C GLY A 33 -35.77 -21.00 10.91
N GLU A 34 -34.64 -21.46 11.43
CA GLU A 34 -33.79 -20.62 12.28
C GLU A 34 -33.00 -19.62 11.43
N PRO A 35 -32.76 -18.39 11.94
CA PRO A 35 -31.89 -17.44 11.26
C PRO A 35 -30.51 -18.05 11.03
N SER A 36 -29.88 -17.72 9.89
CA SER A 36 -28.53 -18.16 9.55
C SER A 36 -27.57 -17.95 10.73
N ALA A 37 -26.77 -18.97 11.05
CA ALA A 37 -25.71 -18.87 12.06
C ALA A 37 -24.66 -17.81 11.70
N ASN A 38 -24.59 -17.39 10.43
CA ASN A 38 -23.89 -16.20 9.99
C ASN A 38 -24.90 -15.17 9.47
N PRO A 39 -25.55 -14.37 10.35
CA PRO A 39 -26.59 -13.41 9.96
C PRO A 39 -26.04 -12.26 9.10
N ARG A 40 -24.74 -11.96 9.21
CA ARG A 40 -24.05 -10.99 8.34
C ARG A 40 -23.64 -11.57 7.00
N GLY A 41 -23.75 -12.90 6.83
CA GLY A 41 -23.28 -13.61 5.65
C GLY A 41 -21.79 -13.46 5.42
N ARG A 42 -21.33 -13.85 4.24
CA ARG A 42 -19.98 -13.51 3.79
C ARG A 42 -19.93 -11.99 3.57
N PRO A 43 -18.97 -11.26 4.16
CA PRO A 43 -18.85 -9.82 3.93
C PRO A 43 -18.73 -9.55 2.42
N ARG A 44 -19.48 -8.58 1.92
CA ARG A 44 -19.44 -8.18 0.50
C ARG A 44 -18.07 -7.59 0.23
N THR A 45 -17.30 -8.20 -0.66
CA THR A 45 -16.00 -7.67 -1.06
C THR A 45 -16.21 -6.38 -1.86
N ASN A 46 -15.55 -5.30 -1.45
CA ASN A 46 -15.52 -4.03 -2.16
C ASN A 46 -14.55 -4.12 -3.35
N MET A 47 -14.86 -3.49 -4.48
CA MET A 47 -13.97 -3.33 -5.62
C MET A 47 -12.59 -2.78 -5.22
N ALA A 48 -12.54 -1.81 -4.31
CA ALA A 48 -11.28 -1.26 -3.79
C ALA A 48 -10.42 -2.34 -3.10
N ALA A 49 -11.05 -3.25 -2.35
CA ALA A 49 -10.34 -4.35 -1.69
C ALA A 49 -9.77 -5.35 -2.71
N LEU A 50 -10.54 -5.69 -3.75
CA LEU A 50 -10.07 -6.55 -4.84
C LEU A 50 -8.90 -5.91 -5.60
N LEU A 51 -8.96 -4.60 -5.84
CA LEU A 51 -7.90 -3.87 -6.51
C LEU A 51 -6.61 -3.87 -5.68
N VAL A 52 -6.71 -3.55 -4.38
CA VAL A 52 -5.55 -3.58 -3.47
C VAL A 52 -4.95 -4.97 -3.40
N GLU A 53 -5.78 -6.01 -3.26
CA GLU A 53 -5.34 -7.40 -3.26
C GLU A 53 -4.63 -7.76 -4.58
N GLY A 54 -5.24 -7.45 -5.73
CA GLY A 54 -4.68 -7.70 -7.05
C GLY A 54 -3.34 -7.01 -7.26
N LEU A 55 -3.24 -5.73 -6.89
CA LEU A 55 -2.00 -4.96 -6.98
C LEU A 55 -0.89 -5.49 -6.07
N ASN A 56 -1.23 -6.18 -4.98
CA ASN A 56 -0.28 -6.78 -4.04
C ASN A 56 0.12 -8.22 -4.39
N LYS A 57 -0.55 -8.85 -5.37
CA LYS A 57 -0.17 -10.20 -5.82
C LYS A 57 1.22 -10.18 -6.43
N LYS A 58 1.99 -11.24 -6.16
CA LYS A 58 3.32 -11.44 -6.72
C LYS A 58 3.23 -12.09 -8.09
N VAL A 59 3.92 -11.50 -9.06
CA VAL A 59 4.10 -12.01 -10.42
C VAL A 59 5.58 -12.23 -10.69
N VAL A 60 5.89 -13.20 -11.56
CA VAL A 60 7.27 -13.46 -11.99
C VAL A 60 7.53 -12.64 -13.24
N VAL A 61 8.50 -11.74 -13.17
CA VAL A 61 8.96 -10.91 -14.30
C VAL A 61 10.44 -11.20 -14.55
N THR A 62 10.84 -11.17 -15.81
CA THR A 62 12.25 -11.29 -16.22
C THR A 62 12.80 -9.89 -16.46
N GLU A 63 13.85 -9.53 -15.72
CA GLU A 63 14.52 -8.24 -15.80
C GLU A 63 16.03 -8.52 -15.89
N ASP A 64 16.71 -7.95 -16.90
CA ASP A 64 18.14 -8.18 -17.16
C ASP A 64 18.54 -9.66 -17.22
N GLY A 65 17.68 -10.47 -17.85
CA GLY A 65 17.87 -11.92 -17.98
C GLY A 65 17.66 -12.72 -16.69
N ARG A 66 17.29 -12.07 -15.57
CA ARG A 66 17.03 -12.73 -14.28
C ARG A 66 15.53 -12.71 -13.96
N ARG A 67 15.00 -13.86 -13.54
CA ARG A 67 13.60 -13.97 -13.08
C ARG A 67 13.48 -13.48 -11.64
N ARG A 68 12.64 -12.48 -11.39
CA ARG A 68 12.34 -11.96 -10.05
C ARG A 68 10.84 -12.01 -9.79
N LYS A 69 10.47 -12.22 -8.52
CA LYS A 69 9.08 -12.13 -8.05
C LYS A 69 8.84 -10.74 -7.51
N ILE A 70 8.03 -9.96 -8.21
CA ILE A 70 7.67 -8.58 -7.84
C ILE A 70 6.16 -8.45 -7.73
N THR A 71 5.66 -7.41 -7.08
CA THR A 71 4.21 -7.16 -7.03
C THR A 71 3.69 -6.64 -8.38
N VAL A 72 2.39 -6.81 -8.65
CA VAL A 72 1.77 -6.26 -9.87
C VAL A 72 1.92 -4.73 -9.91
N ARG A 73 1.76 -4.04 -8.78
CA ARG A 73 2.00 -2.59 -8.71
C ARG A 73 3.43 -2.20 -9.07
N GLU A 74 4.43 -2.93 -8.58
CA GLU A 74 5.84 -2.68 -8.93
C GLU A 74 6.06 -2.88 -10.43
N ALA A 75 5.50 -3.94 -11.01
CA ALA A 75 5.60 -4.20 -12.44
C ALA A 75 4.99 -3.07 -13.28
N ILE A 76 3.82 -2.55 -12.89
CA ILE A 76 3.15 -1.42 -13.57
C ILE A 76 4.00 -0.16 -13.50
N VAL A 77 4.53 0.18 -12.32
CA VAL A 77 5.37 1.38 -12.14
C VAL A 77 6.64 1.28 -12.98
N LYS A 78 7.32 0.14 -12.98
CA LYS A 78 8.51 -0.09 -13.82
C LYS A 78 8.18 0.06 -15.31
N GLN A 79 7.07 -0.53 -15.76
CA GLN A 79 6.64 -0.41 -17.15
C GLN A 79 6.36 1.04 -17.55
N LEU A 80 5.71 1.82 -16.67
CA LEU A 80 5.43 3.23 -16.92
C LEU A 80 6.72 4.06 -17.01
N ILE A 81 7.71 3.80 -16.16
CA ILE A 81 9.01 4.47 -16.21
C ILE A 81 9.69 4.16 -17.55
N ASN A 82 9.71 2.89 -17.96
CA ASN A 82 10.30 2.47 -19.23
C ASN A 82 9.61 3.14 -20.43
N GLN A 83 8.27 3.21 -20.43
CA GLN A 83 7.50 3.87 -21.50
C GLN A 83 7.78 5.38 -21.56
N SER A 84 7.87 6.03 -20.41
CA SER A 84 8.25 7.45 -20.31
C SER A 84 9.65 7.68 -20.89
N ALA A 85 10.60 6.79 -20.58
CA ALA A 85 11.97 6.86 -21.11
C ALA A 85 12.04 6.68 -22.64
N THR A 86 11.06 6.01 -23.24
CA THR A 86 10.95 5.83 -24.71
C THR A 86 10.21 6.98 -25.43
N ALA A 87 10.06 8.15 -24.79
CA ALA A 87 9.40 9.35 -25.32
C ALA A 87 7.87 9.24 -25.58
N ASP A 88 7.17 8.35 -24.88
CA ASP A 88 5.70 8.38 -24.84
C ASP A 88 5.24 9.58 -24.00
N LEU A 89 4.69 10.61 -24.66
CA LEU A 89 4.24 11.85 -24.02
C LEU A 89 3.15 11.62 -22.98
N ARG A 90 2.27 10.63 -23.18
CA ARG A 90 1.19 10.32 -22.24
C ARG A 90 1.74 9.64 -21.00
N ALA A 91 2.62 8.64 -21.16
CA ALA A 91 3.30 7.99 -20.04
C ALA A 91 4.13 9.00 -19.25
N THR A 92 4.88 9.87 -19.95
CA THR A 92 5.70 10.92 -19.35
C THR A 92 4.85 11.88 -18.51
N LYS A 93 3.71 12.34 -19.05
CA LYS A 93 2.79 13.19 -18.30
C LYS A 93 2.29 12.49 -17.02
N MET A 94 1.82 11.25 -17.13
CA MET A 94 1.33 10.48 -15.98
C MET A 94 2.42 10.31 -14.90
N LEU A 95 3.65 10.04 -15.32
CA LEU A 95 4.79 9.91 -14.41
C LEU A 95 5.10 11.24 -13.71
N LEU A 96 5.12 12.35 -14.45
CA LEU A 96 5.36 13.69 -13.89
C LEU A 96 4.27 14.10 -12.89
N ASP A 97 3.00 13.79 -13.16
CA ASP A 97 1.90 14.07 -12.24
C ASP A 97 2.06 13.27 -10.93
N MET A 98 2.44 12.00 -11.01
CA MET A 98 2.73 11.18 -9.82
C MET A 98 3.95 11.66 -9.03
N ILE A 99 5.00 12.13 -9.71
CA ILE A 99 6.18 12.72 -9.03
C ILE A 99 5.76 13.96 -8.24
N LYS A 100 4.99 14.87 -8.85
CA LYS A 100 4.49 16.08 -8.16
C LYS A 100 3.65 15.73 -6.94
N ASP A 101 2.78 14.73 -7.05
CA ASP A 101 1.97 14.30 -5.92
C ASP A 101 2.81 13.65 -4.82
N ALA A 102 3.83 12.85 -5.19
CA ALA A 102 4.77 12.28 -4.23
C ALA A 102 5.60 13.37 -3.51
N GLU A 103 6.06 14.39 -4.23
CA GLU A 103 6.79 15.54 -3.67
C GLU A 103 5.92 16.35 -2.70
N LYS A 104 4.64 16.57 -3.02
CA LYS A 104 3.70 17.23 -2.08
C LYS A 104 3.50 16.44 -0.79
N GLN A 105 3.37 15.11 -0.91
CA GLN A 105 3.24 14.24 0.26
C GLN A 105 4.55 14.18 1.07
N ALA A 106 5.71 14.18 0.39
CA ALA A 106 7.02 14.22 1.03
C ALA A 106 7.31 15.57 1.69
N GLY A 107 6.85 16.68 1.11
CA GLY A 107 6.88 18.03 1.72
C GLY A 107 5.93 18.20 2.90
N THR A 108 5.11 17.20 3.21
CA THR A 108 4.29 17.10 4.43
C THR A 108 5.02 16.34 5.54
N ALA A 109 6.12 15.64 5.25
CA ALA A 109 7.08 15.28 6.29
C ALA A 109 7.64 16.58 6.87
N PRO A 110 7.85 16.70 8.20
CA PRO A 110 8.55 17.86 8.73
C PRO A 110 9.83 17.99 7.92
N ALA A 111 10.02 19.15 7.28
CA ALA A 111 11.28 19.47 6.63
C ALA A 111 12.40 19.07 7.60
N PRO A 112 13.52 18.50 7.13
CA PRO A 112 14.68 18.42 8.00
C PRO A 112 14.82 19.79 8.64
N GLU A 113 14.83 19.83 9.98
CA GLU A 113 14.98 21.05 10.78
C GLU A 113 15.89 22.00 9.99
N PRO A 114 15.46 23.25 9.72
CA PRO A 114 16.26 24.15 8.91
C PRO A 114 17.68 24.06 9.44
N SER A 115 18.61 23.59 8.59
CA SER A 115 20.02 23.51 8.94
C SER A 115 20.36 24.81 9.64
N ALA A 116 20.93 24.70 10.84
CA ALA A 116 21.05 25.80 11.80
C ALA A 116 21.24 27.14 11.08
N PRO A 117 20.46 28.18 11.42
CA PRO A 117 20.58 29.48 10.76
C PRO A 117 22.05 29.88 10.73
N PHE A 118 22.49 30.44 9.59
CA PHE A 118 23.87 30.90 9.40
C PHE A 118 24.38 31.53 10.69
N THR A 119 25.42 30.92 11.23
CA THR A 119 26.01 31.32 12.49
C THR A 119 26.99 32.47 12.23
N ALA A 120 27.37 33.18 13.28
CA ALA A 120 28.41 34.21 13.18
C ALA A 120 29.73 33.65 12.57
N ALA A 121 30.03 32.37 12.81
CA ALA A 121 31.18 31.71 12.22
C ALA A 121 31.06 31.57 10.69
N ASP A 122 29.84 31.36 10.18
CA ASP A 122 29.59 31.30 8.73
C ASP A 122 29.73 32.68 8.09
N GLU A 123 29.29 33.74 8.76
CA GLU A 123 29.49 35.13 8.32
C GLU A 123 30.99 35.49 8.25
N GLU A 124 31.79 35.07 9.23
CA GLU A 124 33.25 35.26 9.23
C GLU A 124 33.93 34.55 8.05
N VAL A 125 33.52 33.31 7.74
CA VAL A 125 34.07 32.57 6.60
C VAL A 125 33.72 33.25 5.28
N VAL A 126 32.50 33.79 5.15
CA VAL A 126 32.07 34.53 3.97
C VAL A 126 32.85 35.84 3.82
N GLU A 127 33.05 36.59 4.89
CA GLU A 127 33.85 37.83 4.85
C GLU A 127 35.31 37.56 4.45
N GLN A 128 35.93 36.53 5.02
CA GLN A 128 37.29 36.12 4.64
C GLN A 128 37.38 35.74 3.15
N LEU A 129 36.35 35.08 2.61
CA LEU A 129 36.28 34.74 1.18
C LEU A 129 36.16 36.01 0.32
N ILE A 130 35.32 36.96 0.73
CA ILE A 130 35.12 38.23 0.02
C ILE A 130 36.42 39.05 0.00
N GLU A 131 37.12 39.15 1.13
CA GLU A 131 38.40 39.87 1.21
C GLU A 131 39.48 39.23 0.32
N ARG A 132 39.55 37.90 0.31
CA ARG A 132 40.48 37.16 -0.55
C ARG A 132 40.22 37.42 -2.03
N LEU A 133 38.95 37.40 -2.44
CA LEU A 133 38.55 37.70 -3.81
C LEU A 133 38.84 39.15 -4.20
N ARG A 134 38.57 40.11 -3.30
CA ARG A 134 38.93 41.53 -3.51
C ARG A 134 40.43 41.71 -3.73
N HIS A 135 41.26 41.05 -2.91
CA HIS A 135 42.70 41.08 -3.07
C HIS A 135 43.18 40.47 -4.40
N GLN A 136 42.59 39.37 -4.85
CA GLN A 136 42.92 38.77 -6.16
C GLN A 136 42.54 39.70 -7.32
N ILE A 137 41.34 40.27 -7.31
CA ILE A 137 40.89 41.19 -8.36
C ILE A 137 41.78 42.44 -8.43
N LEU A 138 42.19 42.99 -7.28
CA LEU A 138 43.10 44.15 -7.23
C LEU A 138 44.52 43.80 -7.73
N ALA A 139 45.01 42.60 -7.45
CA ALA A 139 46.29 42.14 -7.96
C ALA A 139 46.26 41.92 -9.47
N GLU A 140 45.18 41.33 -10.00
CA GLU A 140 44.98 41.09 -11.43
C GLU A 140 44.80 42.40 -12.23
N THR A 141 44.01 43.34 -11.71
CA THR A 141 43.81 44.66 -12.34
C THR A 141 45.07 45.52 -12.32
N LYS A 142 45.92 45.40 -11.28
CA LYS A 142 47.23 46.05 -11.23
C LYS A 142 48.24 45.41 -12.20
N ALA A 143 48.12 44.10 -12.47
CA ALA A 143 48.96 43.38 -13.42
C ALA A 143 48.54 43.59 -14.88
N GLN A 144 47.28 43.95 -15.16
CA GLN A 144 46.74 44.17 -16.51
C GLN A 144 46.83 45.61 -17.03
N LYS A 145 47.49 46.54 -16.33
CA LYS A 145 47.70 47.90 -16.83
C LYS A 145 49.08 48.01 -17.49
N PRO A 146 49.22 47.82 -18.83
CA PRO A 146 50.44 48.19 -19.53
C PRO A 146 50.53 49.72 -19.59
N GLU A 147 51.76 50.23 -19.52
CA GLU A 147 52.11 51.64 -19.77
C GLU A 147 51.70 52.11 -21.17
#